data_AF-G0EIE0-F1
#
_entry.id   AF-G0EIE0-F1
#
_cell.length_a   1.000
_cell.length_b   1.000
_cell.length_c   1.000
_cell.angle_alpha   90.00
_cell.angle_beta   90.00
_cell.angle_gamma   90.00
#
_symmetry.space_group_name_H-M   'P 1'
#
loop_
_entity.id
_entity.type
_entity.pdbx_description
1 polymer ?
#
loop_
_entity_poly.entity_id
_entity_poly.type
_entity_poly.pdbx_seq_one_letter_code
_entity_poly.pdbx_strand_id
1 'polypeptide(L)'
;MRTISLRKINVNIFILFLLSIISLASPIITHYFGFKGTEFLPLFFALSLGAYILNPVFLIMLSFISPLLNYFLTNMPMPPTLYFLIFEGVVFASVISLMKNKNISFILTSLFAIILGRLSSVILTFIFDISINTWLNGVIAGYKGIIINWIFASIMYLILKDKINE
;
A
#
# COMPACT_ATOMS: atom_id res chain seq x y z
N MET A 1 17.12 27.96 -4.27
CA MET A 1 15.98 27.07 -4.64
C MET A 1 16.41 25.64 -4.98
N ARG A 2 17.38 25.42 -5.87
CA ARG A 2 17.85 24.08 -6.29
C ARG A 2 18.39 23.19 -5.15
N THR A 3 19.07 23.78 -4.16
CA THR A 3 19.59 23.06 -2.99
C THR A 3 18.48 22.54 -2.06
N ILE A 4 17.40 23.31 -1.91
CA ILE A 4 16.24 22.94 -1.07
C ILE A 4 15.42 21.82 -1.74
N SER A 5 15.24 21.87 -3.08
CA SER A 5 14.56 20.80 -3.82
C SER A 5 15.34 19.49 -3.78
N LEU A 6 16.67 19.54 -3.93
CA LEU A 6 17.54 18.37 -3.81
C LEU A 6 17.47 17.75 -2.41
N ARG A 7 17.45 18.58 -1.35
CA ARG A 7 17.29 18.08 0.03
C ARG A 7 15.96 17.35 0.23
N LYS A 8 14.84 17.89 -0.29
CA LYS A 8 13.52 17.24 -0.20
C LYS A 8 13.49 15.91 -0.96
N ILE A 9 14.14 15.83 -2.12
CA ILE A 9 14.27 14.58 -2.89
C ILE A 9 15.07 13.55 -2.10
N ASN A 10 16.23 13.92 -1.56
CA ASN A 10 17.08 13.01 -0.79
C ASN A 10 16.37 12.47 0.45
N VAL A 11 15.60 13.31 1.15
CA VAL A 11 14.80 12.88 2.30
C VAL A 11 13.72 11.88 1.88
N ASN A 12 13.00 12.13 0.79
CA ASN A 12 11.99 11.17 0.31
C ASN A 12 12.61 9.84 -0.14
N ILE A 13 13.77 9.85 -0.79
CA ILE A 13 14.51 8.63 -1.16
C ILE A 13 14.87 7.83 0.09
N PHE A 14 15.39 8.50 1.12
CA PHE A 14 15.73 7.85 2.39
C PHE A 14 14.50 7.23 3.07
N ILE A 15 13.38 7.97 3.12
CA ILE A 15 12.14 7.46 3.70
C ILE A 15 11.57 6.30 2.88
N LEU A 16 11.60 6.39 1.54
CA LEU A 16 11.20 5.30 0.64
C LEU A 16 12.00 4.02 0.93
N PHE A 17 13.31 4.13 1.12
CA PHE A 17 14.17 3.01 1.46
C PHE A 17 13.77 2.38 2.81
N LEU A 18 13.59 3.19 3.86
CA LEU A 18 13.15 2.71 5.17
C LEU A 18 11.78 2.01 5.12
N LEU A 19 10.81 2.61 4.41
CA LEU A 19 9.48 2.04 4.26
C LEU A 19 9.50 0.74 3.45
N SER A 20 10.38 0.63 2.47
CA SER A 20 10.55 -0.62 1.71
C SER A 20 11.06 -1.75 2.62
N ILE A 21 11.99 -1.46 3.54
CA ILE A 21 12.46 -2.43 4.55
C ILE A 21 11.34 -2.83 5.49
N ILE A 22 10.56 -1.87 6.01
CA ILE A 22 9.41 -2.15 6.88
C ILE A 22 8.41 -3.05 6.14
N SER A 23 8.21 -2.81 4.85
CA SER A 23 7.29 -3.59 4.05
C SER A 23 7.75 -5.03 3.80
N LEU A 24 9.06 -5.30 3.78
CA LEU A 24 9.59 -6.68 3.76
C LEU A 24 9.44 -7.38 5.10
N ALA A 25 9.69 -6.64 6.19
CA ALA A 25 9.62 -7.21 7.53
C ALA A 25 8.19 -7.63 7.87
N SER A 26 7.19 -6.90 7.36
CA SER A 26 5.79 -7.12 7.70
C SER A 26 5.29 -8.54 7.35
N PRO A 27 5.42 -9.04 6.10
CA PRO A 27 5.06 -10.42 5.77
C PRO A 27 5.78 -11.46 6.62
N ILE A 28 7.09 -11.29 6.84
CA ILE A 28 7.92 -12.22 7.62
C ILE A 28 7.38 -12.36 9.04
N ILE A 29 7.07 -11.23 9.70
CA ILE A 29 6.52 -11.21 11.04
C ILE A 29 5.14 -11.89 11.05
N THR A 30 4.28 -11.60 10.09
CA THR A 30 2.93 -12.18 10.08
C THR A 30 2.92 -13.69 9.84
N HIS A 31 3.84 -14.19 9.00
CA HIS A 31 4.05 -15.62 8.81
C HIS A 31 4.59 -16.29 10.07
N TYR A 32 5.48 -15.63 10.81
CA TYR A 32 5.96 -16.11 12.10
C TYR A 32 4.82 -16.30 13.12
N PHE A 33 3.81 -15.42 13.12
CA PHE A 33 2.61 -15.55 13.96
C PHE A 33 1.54 -16.50 13.40
N GLY A 34 1.82 -17.22 12.29
CA GLY A 34 0.91 -18.21 11.72
C GLY A 34 -0.21 -17.64 10.85
N PHE A 35 -0.19 -16.33 10.53
CA PHE A 35 -1.17 -15.75 9.61
C PHE A 35 -0.86 -16.18 8.17
N LYS A 36 -1.90 -16.61 7.45
CA LYS A 36 -1.80 -16.90 6.02
C LYS A 36 -1.79 -15.61 5.22
N GLY A 37 -0.89 -15.51 4.24
CA GLY A 37 -0.80 -14.36 3.34
C GLY A 37 -2.07 -14.10 2.51
N THR A 38 -2.96 -15.09 2.39
CA THR A 38 -4.27 -14.96 1.74
C THR A 38 -5.31 -14.23 2.58
N GLU A 39 -5.17 -14.26 3.91
CA GLU A 39 -6.09 -13.60 4.86
C GLU A 39 -5.57 -12.21 5.24
N PHE A 40 -4.25 -12.08 5.27
CA PHE A 40 -3.58 -10.89 5.75
C PHE A 40 -2.37 -10.54 4.87
N LEU A 41 -2.50 -9.44 4.13
CA LEU A 41 -1.41 -8.85 3.34
C LEU A 41 -0.90 -7.58 4.03
N PRO A 42 0.12 -7.69 4.89
CA PRO A 42 0.64 -6.56 5.67
C PRO A 42 1.48 -5.57 4.83
N LEU A 43 1.65 -5.82 3.53
CA LEU A 43 2.38 -4.96 2.60
C LEU A 43 1.78 -3.54 2.49
N PHE A 44 0.47 -3.40 2.74
CA PHE A 44 -0.21 -2.10 2.77
C PHE A 44 0.10 -1.26 4.01
N PHE A 45 0.75 -1.79 5.04
CA PHE A 45 1.14 -1.01 6.22
C PHE A 45 2.21 0.02 5.91
N ALA A 46 3.28 -0.38 5.22
CA ALA A 46 4.31 0.54 4.78
C ALA A 46 3.73 1.58 3.80
N LEU A 47 2.82 1.16 2.92
CA LEU A 47 2.12 2.06 2.00
C LEU A 47 1.22 3.06 2.73
N SER A 48 0.53 2.63 3.78
CA SER A 48 -0.32 3.49 4.61
C SER A 48 0.49 4.51 5.39
N LEU A 49 1.67 4.14 5.91
CA LEU A 49 2.62 5.09 6.51
C LEU A 49 3.15 6.07 5.45
N GLY A 50 3.54 5.52 4.29
CA GLY A 50 4.02 6.31 3.15
C GLY A 50 3.00 7.35 2.67
N ALA A 51 1.70 7.04 2.73
CA ALA A 51 0.63 7.93 2.30
C ALA A 51 0.65 9.29 3.02
N TYR A 52 1.05 9.32 4.29
CA TYR A 52 1.20 10.55 5.05
C TYR A 52 2.50 11.28 4.71
N ILE A 53 3.61 10.53 4.73
CA ILE A 53 4.95 11.10 4.80
C ILE A 53 5.52 11.42 3.41
N LEU A 54 5.31 10.52 2.45
CA LEU A 54 5.85 10.65 1.11
C LEU A 54 5.04 11.64 0.27
N ASN A 55 5.72 12.24 -0.70
CA ASN A 55 5.04 12.93 -1.79
C ASN A 55 4.41 11.91 -2.77
N PRO A 56 3.50 12.34 -3.66
CA PRO A 56 2.80 11.46 -4.59
C PRO A 56 3.69 10.52 -5.41
N VAL A 57 4.79 11.04 -5.97
CA VAL A 57 5.67 10.27 -6.85
C VAL A 57 6.36 9.15 -6.06
N PHE A 58 6.89 9.45 -4.88
CA PHE A 58 7.55 8.45 -4.05
C PHE A 58 6.56 7.44 -3.45
N LEU A 59 5.32 7.84 -3.18
CA LEU A 59 4.27 6.93 -2.74
C LEU A 59 3.92 5.89 -3.81
N ILE A 60 3.80 6.32 -5.07
CA ILE A 60 3.58 5.42 -6.21
C ILE A 60 4.80 4.52 -6.41
N MET A 61 6.03 5.06 -6.31
CA MET A 61 7.24 4.25 -6.35
C MET A 61 7.26 3.18 -5.26
N LEU A 62 6.83 3.52 -4.03
CA LEU A 62 6.73 2.55 -2.93
C LEU A 62 5.77 1.40 -3.26
N SER A 63 4.63 1.67 -3.90
CA SER A 63 3.69 0.61 -4.33
C SER A 63 4.24 -0.36 -5.38
N PHE A 64 5.24 0.06 -6.17
CA PHE A 64 5.91 -0.81 -7.12
C PHE A 64 7.10 -1.53 -6.49
N ILE A 65 7.97 -0.78 -5.82
CA ILE A 65 9.25 -1.26 -5.32
C ILE A 65 9.01 -2.29 -4.23
N SER A 66 8.10 -2.02 -3.30
CA SER A 66 7.92 -2.88 -2.15
C SER A 66 7.51 -4.32 -2.50
N PRO A 67 6.45 -4.56 -3.32
CA PRO A 67 6.08 -5.91 -3.72
C PRO A 67 7.15 -6.63 -4.53
N LEU A 68 7.82 -5.92 -5.45
CA LEU A 68 8.91 -6.47 -6.27
C LEU A 68 10.09 -6.90 -5.41
N LEU A 69 10.48 -6.04 -4.48
CA LEU A 69 11.60 -6.30 -3.58
C LEU A 69 11.28 -7.50 -2.69
N ASN A 70 10.04 -7.62 -2.19
CA ASN A 70 9.61 -8.81 -1.46
C ASN A 70 9.67 -10.08 -2.32
N TYR A 71 9.21 -10.01 -3.57
CA TYR A 71 9.29 -11.13 -4.51
C TYR A 71 10.72 -11.57 -4.79
N PHE A 72 11.64 -10.64 -5.07
CA PHE A 72 13.04 -10.98 -5.36
C PHE A 72 13.76 -11.61 -4.16
N LEU A 73 13.41 -11.23 -2.93
CA LEU A 73 14.07 -11.75 -1.74
C LEU A 73 13.41 -13.01 -1.17
N THR A 74 12.09 -13.16 -1.31
CA THR A 74 11.33 -14.24 -0.65
C THR A 74 10.67 -15.21 -1.64
N ASN A 75 10.77 -14.96 -2.95
CA ASN A 75 10.01 -15.63 -4.01
C ASN A 75 8.48 -15.52 -3.83
N MET A 76 8.00 -14.56 -3.05
CA MET A 76 6.58 -14.34 -2.76
C MET A 76 6.20 -12.85 -2.78
N PRO A 77 4.97 -12.49 -3.17
CA PRO A 77 3.97 -13.35 -3.81
C PRO A 77 4.37 -13.70 -5.25
N MET A 78 4.03 -14.90 -5.72
CA MET A 78 4.29 -15.29 -7.11
C MET A 78 3.28 -14.61 -8.06
N PRO A 79 3.66 -14.35 -9.32
CA PRO A 79 2.70 -14.02 -10.37
C PRO A 79 1.60 -15.08 -10.52
N PRO A 80 0.34 -14.70 -10.81
CA PRO A 80 -0.11 -13.35 -11.12
C PRO A 80 -0.43 -12.49 -9.88
N THR A 81 -0.51 -13.06 -8.68
CA THR A 81 -0.84 -12.34 -7.43
C THR A 81 0.05 -11.12 -7.18
N LEU A 82 1.33 -11.21 -7.55
CA LEU A 82 2.25 -10.05 -7.54
C LEU A 82 1.72 -8.85 -8.32
N TYR A 83 1.20 -9.08 -9.52
CA TYR A 83 0.69 -8.03 -10.40
C TYR A 83 -0.59 -7.41 -9.85
N PHE A 84 -1.46 -8.23 -9.25
CA PHE A 84 -2.63 -7.73 -8.52
C PHE A 84 -2.22 -6.80 -7.40
N LEU A 85 -1.26 -7.20 -6.57
CA LEU A 85 -0.81 -6.41 -5.43
C LEU A 85 -0.19 -5.08 -5.85
N ILE A 86 0.68 -5.10 -6.86
CA ILE A 86 1.27 -3.88 -7.42
C ILE A 86 0.17 -2.95 -7.94
N PHE A 87 -0.77 -3.46 -8.73
CA PHE A 87 -1.83 -2.66 -9.33
C PHE A 87 -2.75 -2.03 -8.27
N GLU A 88 -3.19 -2.83 -7.28
CA GLU A 88 -3.99 -2.34 -6.16
C GLU A 88 -3.25 -1.24 -5.38
N GLY A 89 -1.95 -1.44 -5.11
CA GLY A 89 -1.10 -0.46 -4.43
C GLY A 89 -0.96 0.85 -5.19
N VAL A 90 -0.80 0.79 -6.52
CA VAL A 90 -0.68 1.97 -7.39
C VAL A 90 -1.99 2.75 -7.42
N VAL A 91 -3.13 2.07 -7.52
CA VAL A 91 -4.45 2.71 -7.47
C VAL A 91 -4.66 3.36 -6.11
N PHE A 92 -4.34 2.67 -5.02
CA PHE A 92 -4.37 3.25 -3.68
C PHE A 92 -3.51 4.53 -3.60
N ALA A 93 -2.23 4.45 -4.00
CA ALA A 93 -1.30 5.57 -3.96
C ALA A 93 -1.79 6.76 -4.79
N SER A 94 -2.38 6.48 -5.95
CA SER A 94 -2.92 7.50 -6.86
C SER A 94 -4.14 8.19 -6.26
N VAL A 95 -5.10 7.43 -5.70
CA VAL A 95 -6.30 7.99 -5.05
C VAL A 95 -5.91 8.87 -3.86
N ILE A 96 -5.02 8.39 -2.99
CA ILE A 96 -4.49 9.19 -1.87
C ILE A 96 -3.87 10.49 -2.39
N SER A 97 -3.01 10.40 -3.42
CA SER A 97 -2.29 11.56 -3.95
C SER A 97 -3.21 12.62 -4.56
N LEU A 98 -4.25 12.18 -5.27
CA LEU A 98 -5.25 13.08 -5.87
C LEU A 98 -6.12 13.77 -4.81
N MET A 99 -6.43 13.05 -3.73
CA MET A 99 -7.31 13.55 -2.66
C MET A 99 -6.57 14.30 -1.57
N LYS A 100 -5.22 14.23 -1.51
CA LYS A 100 -4.39 14.90 -0.48
C LYS A 100 -4.61 16.41 -0.41
N ASN A 101 -4.98 17.05 -1.53
CA ASN A 101 -5.24 18.49 -1.61
C ASN A 101 -6.75 18.83 -1.58
N LYS A 102 -7.62 17.85 -1.32
CA LYS A 102 -9.05 18.05 -1.15
C LYS A 102 -9.36 18.17 0.34
N ASN A 103 -10.34 18.97 0.72
CA ASN A 103 -10.82 19.11 2.11
C ASN A 103 -11.62 17.89 2.59
N ILE A 104 -11.18 16.68 2.24
CA ILE A 104 -11.80 15.41 2.62
C ILE A 104 -10.93 14.79 3.72
N SER A 105 -11.56 14.20 4.73
CA SER A 105 -10.79 13.57 5.81
C SER A 105 -9.93 12.42 5.27
N PHE A 106 -8.71 12.30 5.79
CA PHE A 106 -7.81 11.23 5.36
C PHE A 106 -8.41 9.85 5.65
N ILE A 107 -9.10 9.68 6.79
CA ILE A 107 -9.75 8.42 7.19
C ILE A 107 -10.75 7.93 6.13
N LEU A 108 -11.56 8.86 5.58
CA LEU A 108 -12.48 8.52 4.49
C LEU A 108 -11.72 8.23 3.20
N THR A 109 -10.73 9.07 2.89
CA THR A 109 -9.91 8.94 1.69
C THR A 109 -9.20 7.60 1.62
N SER A 110 -8.61 7.13 2.73
CA SER A 110 -7.91 5.85 2.81
C SER A 110 -8.85 4.65 2.66
N LEU A 111 -10.07 4.74 3.20
CA LEU A 111 -11.10 3.71 2.99
C LEU A 111 -11.44 3.58 1.51
N PHE A 112 -11.75 4.70 0.86
CA PHE A 112 -12.06 4.72 -0.57
C PHE A 112 -10.88 4.24 -1.41
N ALA A 113 -9.65 4.65 -1.07
CA ALA A 113 -8.44 4.22 -1.78
C ALA A 113 -8.24 2.69 -1.71
N ILE A 114 -8.45 2.06 -0.54
CA ILE A 114 -8.32 0.60 -0.39
C ILE A 114 -9.41 -0.12 -1.20
N ILE A 115 -10.66 0.34 -1.12
CA ILE A 115 -11.78 -0.26 -1.86
C ILE A 115 -11.57 -0.12 -3.36
N LEU A 116 -11.21 1.07 -3.84
CA LEU A 116 -10.92 1.30 -5.26
C LEU A 116 -9.72 0.49 -5.74
N GLY A 117 -8.67 0.36 -4.92
CA GLY A 117 -7.56 -0.56 -5.19
C GLY A 117 -8.08 -1.96 -5.46
N ARG A 118 -8.85 -2.53 -4.53
CA ARG A 118 -9.44 -3.87 -4.68
C ARG A 118 -10.35 -4.02 -5.89
N LEU A 119 -11.25 -3.07 -6.13
CA LEU A 119 -12.15 -3.13 -7.28
C LEU A 119 -11.39 -3.02 -8.60
N SER A 120 -10.33 -2.21 -8.64
CA SER A 120 -9.53 -2.04 -9.86
C SER A 120 -8.87 -3.34 -10.31
N SER A 121 -8.51 -4.23 -9.38
CA SER A 121 -7.82 -5.48 -9.72
C SER A 121 -8.69 -6.48 -10.48
N VAL A 122 -10.02 -6.25 -10.56
CA VAL A 122 -10.91 -7.00 -11.47
C VAL A 122 -10.47 -6.89 -12.92
N ILE A 123 -9.85 -5.77 -13.34
CA ILE A 123 -9.37 -5.60 -14.71
C ILE A 123 -8.32 -6.66 -15.06
N LEU A 124 -7.48 -7.01 -14.08
CA LEU A 124 -6.42 -8.01 -14.27
C LEU A 124 -6.97 -9.43 -14.42
N THR A 125 -8.20 -9.70 -13.98
CA THR A 125 -8.80 -11.04 -14.17
C THR A 125 -9.01 -11.33 -15.65
N PHE A 126 -9.34 -10.31 -16.44
CA PHE A 126 -9.47 -10.43 -17.90
C PHE A 126 -8.12 -10.57 -18.61
N ILE A 127 -7.05 -9.96 -18.06
CA ILE A 127 -5.70 -10.02 -18.66
C ILE A 127 -5.05 -11.39 -18.42
N PHE A 128 -5.24 -11.96 -17.23
CA PHE A 128 -4.62 -13.22 -16.83
C PHE A 128 -5.56 -14.44 -16.91
N ASP A 129 -6.73 -14.27 -17.54
CA ASP A 129 -7.75 -15.31 -17.72
C ASP A 129 -8.15 -16.00 -16.38
N ILE A 130 -8.29 -15.19 -15.33
CA ILE A 130 -8.70 -15.65 -14.00
C ILE A 130 -10.21 -15.51 -13.90
N SER A 131 -10.90 -16.54 -13.40
CA SER A 131 -12.35 -16.47 -13.23
C SER A 131 -12.75 -15.36 -12.23
N ILE A 132 -13.84 -14.65 -12.53
CA ILE A 132 -14.40 -13.63 -11.63
C ILE A 132 -14.75 -14.23 -10.27
N ASN A 133 -15.20 -15.49 -10.25
CA ASN A 133 -15.50 -16.21 -9.01
C ASN A 133 -14.25 -16.42 -8.14
N THR A 134 -13.11 -16.74 -8.75
CA THR A 134 -11.82 -16.85 -8.05
C THR A 134 -11.40 -15.51 -7.45
N TRP A 135 -11.55 -14.41 -8.21
CA TRP A 135 -11.27 -13.07 -7.71
C TRP A 135 -12.21 -12.68 -6.55
N LEU A 136 -13.52 -12.91 -6.68
CA LEU A 136 -14.50 -12.67 -5.62
C LEU A 136 -14.16 -13.45 -4.35
N ASN A 137 -13.81 -14.73 -4.47
CA ASN A 137 -13.38 -15.54 -3.33
C ASN A 137 -12.11 -14.99 -2.68
N GLY A 138 -11.17 -14.46 -3.47
CA GLY A 138 -9.99 -13.76 -2.96
C GLY A 138 -10.34 -12.48 -2.19
N VAL A 139 -11.29 -11.68 -2.69
CA VAL A 139 -11.80 -10.49 -1.99
C VAL A 139 -12.48 -10.87 -0.68
N ILE A 140 -13.32 -11.90 -0.70
CA ILE A 140 -14.02 -12.42 0.48
C ILE A 140 -13.03 -13.01 1.48
N ALA A 141 -11.95 -13.65 1.06
CA ALA A 141 -10.91 -14.14 1.97
C ALA A 141 -10.09 -12.98 2.59
N GLY A 142 -9.82 -11.94 1.80
CA GLY A 142 -8.98 -10.80 2.17
C GLY A 142 -9.67 -9.67 2.94
N TYR A 143 -10.98 -9.76 3.22
CA TYR A 143 -11.73 -8.66 3.85
C TYR A 143 -11.20 -8.27 5.24
N LYS A 144 -10.71 -9.23 6.03
CA LYS A 144 -10.08 -8.96 7.33
C LYS A 144 -8.85 -8.08 7.16
N GLY A 145 -8.03 -8.37 6.15
CA GLY A 145 -6.88 -7.54 5.79
C GLY A 145 -7.27 -6.12 5.39
N ILE A 146 -8.36 -5.95 4.64
CA ILE A 146 -8.89 -4.61 4.27
C ILE A 146 -9.24 -3.82 5.53
N ILE A 147 -9.99 -4.42 6.45
CA ILE A 147 -10.42 -3.76 7.70
C ILE A 147 -9.21 -3.37 8.54
N ILE A 148 -8.26 -4.29 8.75
CA ILE A 148 -7.07 -4.03 9.57
C ILE A 148 -6.19 -2.96 8.92
N ASN A 149 -5.99 -3.01 7.61
CA ASN A 149 -5.20 -1.99 6.90
C ASN A 149 -5.84 -0.60 7.02
N TRP A 150 -7.18 -0.51 6.92
CA TRP A 150 -7.87 0.76 7.09
C TRP A 150 -7.80 1.28 8.53
N ILE A 151 -7.96 0.42 9.53
CA ILE A 151 -7.80 0.77 10.95
C ILE A 151 -6.37 1.27 11.19
N PHE A 152 -5.37 0.53 10.71
CA PHE A 152 -3.97 0.90 10.84
C PHE A 152 -3.68 2.26 10.20
N ALA A 153 -4.13 2.47 8.96
CA ALA A 153 -4.02 3.76 8.30
C ALA A 153 -4.65 4.85 9.16
N SER A 154 -5.90 4.67 9.61
CA SER A 154 -6.64 5.65 10.42
C SER A 154 -5.96 6.00 11.74
N ILE A 155 -5.41 5.01 12.46
CA ILE A 155 -4.67 5.24 13.70
C ILE A 155 -3.38 6.03 13.41
N MET A 156 -2.64 5.66 12.36
CA MET A 156 -1.44 6.40 11.97
C MET A 156 -1.75 7.86 11.62
N TYR A 157 -2.90 8.14 10.98
CA TYR A 157 -3.35 9.53 10.77
C TYR A 157 -3.47 10.27 12.09
N LEU A 158 -4.22 9.70 13.04
CA LEU A 158 -4.53 10.36 14.30
C LEU A 158 -3.28 10.65 15.12
N ILE A 159 -2.26 9.78 15.06
CA ILE A 159 -0.99 9.96 15.76
C ILE A 159 -0.12 11.03 15.08
N LEU A 160 -0.12 11.08 13.74
CA LEU A 160 0.80 11.92 12.98
C LEU A 160 0.24 13.30 12.65
N LYS A 161 -1.09 13.48 12.58
CA LYS A 161 -1.73 14.75 12.19
C LYS A 161 -1.33 15.91 13.11
N ASP A 162 -1.12 15.64 14.39
CA ASP A 162 -0.83 16.69 15.38
C ASP A 162 0.64 17.10 15.34
N LYS A 163 1.54 16.19 14.92
CA LYS A 163 3.00 16.44 14.84
C LYS A 163 3.44 17.19 13.59
N ILE A 164 2.56 17.39 12.61
CA ILE A 164 2.86 18.06 11.34
C ILE A 164 2.37 19.52 11.35
N ASN A 165 1.47 19.87 12.26
CA ASN A 165 0.93 21.22 12.41
C ASN A 165 1.65 22.06 13.50
N GLU A 166 2.67 21.49 14.14
CA GLU A 166 3.66 22.19 14.98
C GLU A 166 4.90 22.56 14.15
#